data_AF-A0A8S4QSG2-F1
#
_entry.id   AF-A0A8S4QSG2-F1
#
_cell.length_a   1.000
_cell.length_b   1.000
_cell.length_c   1.000
_cell.angle_alpha   90.00
_cell.angle_beta   90.00
_cell.angle_gamma   90.00
#
_symmetry.space_group_name_H-M   'P 1'
#
loop_
_entity.id
_entity.type
_entity.pdbx_description
1 polymer ?
#
loop_
_entity_poly.entity_id
_entity_poly.type
_entity_poly.pdbx_seq_one_letter_code
_entity_poly.pdbx_strand_id
1 'polypeptide(L)'
;MGLLRYEGFGSDDSKDFWVNLCCSEVHPVGWCATRGKPLIPPRSIEDKYTDWKKFLVKQLTGARTLPANFYTKLDDSLASRFSIGSVMEVVDKNRISQVK
;
A
#
# COMPACT_ATOMS: atom_id res chain seq x y z
N MET A 1 6.07 6.67 -0.29
CA MET A 1 4.68 7.20 -0.29
C MET A 1 4.16 7.13 -1.71
N GLY A 2 2.87 6.87 -1.91
CA GLY A 2 2.20 6.96 -3.20
C GLY A 2 1.11 8.03 -3.17
N LEU A 3 0.99 8.80 -4.24
CA LEU A 3 -0.14 9.72 -4.44
C LEU A 3 -1.28 8.92 -5.07
N LEU A 4 -2.43 8.85 -4.40
CA LEU A 4 -3.59 8.10 -4.86
C LEU A 4 -4.74 9.02 -5.24
N ARG A 5 -5.49 8.57 -6.24
CA ARG A 5 -6.76 9.16 -6.70
C ARG A 5 -7.84 8.08 -6.67
N TYR A 6 -9.02 8.43 -6.17
CA TYR A 6 -10.17 7.54 -6.25
C TYR A 6 -10.63 7.37 -7.71
N GLU A 7 -10.94 6.14 -8.09
CA GLU A 7 -11.58 5.86 -9.37
C GLU A 7 -12.89 6.66 -9.52
N GLY A 8 -13.07 7.26 -10.70
CA GLY A 8 -14.21 8.12 -11.00
C GLY A 8 -13.95 9.62 -10.90
N PHE A 9 -12.82 10.08 -10.32
CA PHE A 9 -12.45 11.51 -10.35
C PHE A 9 -11.86 11.95 -11.70
N GLY A 10 -11.33 11.02 -12.51
CA GLY A 10 -10.75 11.36 -13.82
C GLY A 10 -9.53 12.26 -13.66
N SER A 11 -9.55 13.43 -14.29
CA SER A 11 -8.45 14.42 -14.21
C SER A 11 -8.50 15.33 -12.98
N ASP A 12 -9.58 15.30 -12.18
CA ASP A 12 -9.72 16.10 -10.96
C ASP A 12 -8.80 15.57 -9.86
N ASP A 13 -7.85 16.41 -9.44
CA ASP A 13 -6.84 16.12 -8.42
C ASP A 13 -7.19 16.70 -7.04
N SER A 14 -8.34 17.38 -6.90
CA SER A 14 -8.74 18.09 -5.68
C SER A 14 -8.94 17.19 -4.45
N LYS A 15 -9.06 15.87 -4.67
CA LYS A 15 -9.22 14.83 -3.64
C LYS A 15 -8.08 13.82 -3.62
N ASP A 16 -6.96 14.13 -4.28
CA ASP A 16 -5.77 13.28 -4.22
C ASP A 16 -5.18 13.28 -2.82
N PHE A 17 -4.65 12.13 -2.40
CA PHE A 17 -4.08 11.97 -1.07
C PHE A 17 -2.83 11.09 -1.08
N TRP A 18 -1.91 11.41 -0.18
CA TRP A 18 -0.70 10.62 0.03
C TRP A 18 -0.97 9.46 0.97
N VAL A 19 -0.46 8.28 0.62
CA VAL A 19 -0.49 7.10 1.50
C VAL A 19 0.86 6.41 1.55
N ASN A 20 1.13 5.76 2.68
CA ASN A 20 2.15 4.74 2.73
C ASN A 20 1.62 3.44 2.11
N LEU A 21 2.12 3.04 0.94
CA LEU A 21 1.70 1.79 0.28
C LEU A 21 2.01 0.54 1.13
N CYS A 22 2.92 0.65 2.09
CA CYS A 22 3.25 -0.41 3.03
C CYS A 22 2.37 -0.41 4.29
N CYS A 23 1.36 0.47 4.40
CA CYS A 23 0.44 0.42 5.54
C CYS A 23 -0.58 -0.72 5.42
N SER A 24 -1.23 -1.07 6.52
CA SER A 24 -2.20 -2.16 6.61
C SER A 24 -3.50 -1.94 5.83
N GLU A 25 -3.75 -0.72 5.32
CA GLU A 25 -5.04 -0.34 4.72
C GLU A 25 -5.04 -0.37 3.17
N VAL A 26 -3.91 -0.68 2.53
CA VAL A 26 -3.77 -0.65 1.06
C VAL A 26 -3.76 -2.05 0.46
N HIS A 27 -4.90 -2.52 0.00
CA HIS A 27 -5.06 -3.90 -0.46
C HIS A 27 -5.04 -4.07 -1.98
N PRO A 28 -4.69 -5.26 -2.49
CA PRO A 28 -4.87 -5.58 -3.91
C PRO A 28 -6.35 -5.54 -4.31
N VAL A 29 -6.61 -5.19 -5.57
CA VAL A 29 -7.94 -5.22 -6.17
C VAL A 29 -8.52 -6.63 -6.01
N GLY A 30 -9.77 -6.70 -5.53
CA GLY A 30 -10.47 -7.95 -5.23
C GLY A 30 -10.50 -8.32 -3.74
N TRP A 31 -9.63 -7.74 -2.91
CA TRP A 31 -9.57 -8.07 -1.47
C TRP A 31 -10.87 -7.77 -0.71
N CYS A 32 -11.59 -6.70 -1.06
CA CYS A 32 -12.88 -6.41 -0.41
C CYS A 32 -13.91 -7.52 -0.68
N ALA A 33 -13.95 -8.04 -1.91
CA ALA A 33 -14.86 -9.11 -2.29
C ALA A 33 -14.55 -10.42 -1.55
N THR A 34 -13.27 -10.77 -1.36
CA THR A 34 -12.89 -11.98 -0.60
C THR A 34 -13.27 -11.90 0.87
N ARG A 35 -13.47 -10.70 1.42
CA ARG A 35 -13.92 -10.46 2.81
C ARG A 35 -15.40 -10.11 2.92
N GLY A 36 -16.16 -10.19 1.83
CA GLY A 36 -17.57 -9.83 1.82
C GLY A 36 -17.84 -8.35 2.13
N LYS A 37 -16.84 -7.48 1.92
CA LYS A 37 -16.98 -6.03 2.12
C LYS A 37 -17.37 -5.35 0.80
N PRO A 38 -18.42 -4.51 0.78
CA PRO A 38 -18.78 -3.77 -0.43
C PRO A 38 -17.76 -2.65 -0.72
N LEU A 39 -17.55 -2.37 -2.00
CA LEU A 39 -16.89 -1.13 -2.43
C LEU A 39 -17.95 -0.03 -2.48
N ILE A 40 -17.70 1.07 -1.78
CA ILE A 40 -18.61 2.21 -1.67
C ILE A 40 -17.95 3.41 -2.36
N PRO A 41 -18.60 4.06 -3.33
CA PRO A 41 -18.03 5.25 -3.98
C PRO A 41 -17.93 6.42 -2.98
N PRO A 42 -16.94 7.31 -3.13
CA PRO A 42 -16.88 8.54 -2.34
C PRO A 42 -18.14 9.39 -2.52
N ARG A 43 -18.67 9.93 -1.42
CA ARG A 43 -19.92 10.72 -1.41
C ARG A 43 -19.96 11.86 -2.43
N SER A 44 -18.81 12.50 -2.68
CA SER A 44 -18.72 13.61 -3.64
C SER A 44 -18.92 13.20 -5.10
N ILE A 45 -18.87 11.89 -5.42
CA ILE A 45 -19.07 11.38 -6.77
C ILE A 45 -20.14 10.29 -6.85
N GLU A 46 -20.87 10.00 -5.76
CA GLU A 46 -21.76 8.84 -5.68
C GLU A 46 -22.80 8.78 -6.81
N ASP A 47 -23.31 9.95 -7.23
CA ASP A 47 -24.30 10.08 -8.31
C ASP A 47 -23.68 10.19 -9.73
N LYS A 48 -22.35 10.19 -9.86
CA LYS A 48 -21.65 10.37 -11.15
C LYS A 48 -21.88 9.21 -12.12
N TYR A 49 -22.11 8.00 -11.59
CA TYR A 49 -22.40 6.81 -12.38
C TYR A 49 -23.60 6.08 -11.79
N THR A 50 -24.56 5.72 -12.64
CA THR A 50 -25.76 4.97 -12.23
C THR A 50 -25.45 3.49 -11.97
N ASP A 51 -24.45 2.92 -12.65
CA ASP A 51 -23.97 1.55 -12.45
C ASP A 51 -22.46 1.55 -12.17
N TRP A 52 -22.14 1.70 -10.90
CA TRP A 52 -20.77 1.64 -10.39
C TRP A 52 -20.07 0.31 -10.67
N LYS A 53 -20.82 -0.80 -10.67
CA LYS A 53 -20.26 -2.12 -10.94
C LYS A 53 -19.76 -2.18 -12.39
N LYS A 54 -20.58 -1.74 -13.35
CA LYS A 54 -20.19 -1.71 -14.76
C LYS A 54 -19.03 -0.75 -15.02
N PHE A 55 -19.01 0.41 -14.35
CA PHE A 55 -17.89 1.34 -14.42
C PHE A 55 -16.58 0.69 -13.93
N LEU A 56 -16.59 0.09 -12.73
CA LEU A 56 -15.41 -0.55 -12.15
C LEU A 56 -14.94 -1.76 -12.97
N VAL A 57 -15.85 -2.57 -13.52
CA VAL A 57 -15.48 -3.67 -14.42
C VAL A 57 -14.71 -3.13 -15.63
N LYS A 58 -15.17 -2.03 -16.24
CA LYS A 58 -14.49 -1.41 -17.37
C LYS A 58 -13.09 -0.90 -16.99
N GLN A 59 -12.94 -0.23 -15.84
CA GLN A 59 -11.66 0.33 -15.42
C GLN A 59 -10.65 -0.71 -14.95
N LEU A 60 -11.11 -1.73 -14.23
CA LEU A 60 -10.24 -2.69 -13.56
C LEU A 60 -9.88 -3.90 -14.45
N THR A 61 -10.60 -4.12 -15.55
CA THR A 61 -10.27 -5.20 -16.48
C THR A 61 -8.90 -4.93 -17.13
N GLY A 62 -7.93 -5.81 -16.85
CA GLY A 62 -6.56 -5.67 -17.34
C GLY A 62 -5.70 -4.67 -16.57
N ALA A 63 -6.26 -3.99 -15.56
CA ALA A 63 -5.49 -3.12 -14.69
C ALA A 63 -4.52 -3.92 -13.82
N ARG A 64 -3.37 -3.31 -13.52
CA ARG A 64 -2.41 -3.88 -12.57
C ARG A 64 -2.78 -3.49 -11.15
N THR A 65 -2.53 -4.38 -10.21
CA THR A 65 -2.71 -4.12 -8.78
C THR A 65 -1.56 -4.71 -7.98
N LEU A 66 -1.57 -4.54 -6.66
CA LEU A 66 -0.57 -5.13 -5.79
C LEU A 66 -0.56 -6.67 -5.95
N PRO A 67 0.62 -7.31 -5.91
CA PRO A 67 0.69 -8.76 -5.83
C PRO A 67 -0.05 -9.29 -4.60
N ALA A 68 -0.71 -10.45 -4.72
CA ALA A 68 -1.43 -11.06 -3.60
C ALA A 68 -0.52 -11.37 -2.39
N ASN A 69 0.77 -11.58 -2.62
CA ASN A 69 1.80 -11.83 -1.61
C ASN A 69 2.59 -10.57 -1.19
N PHE A 70 2.12 -9.36 -1.54
CA PHE A 70 2.83 -8.12 -1.26
C PHE A 70 3.17 -7.96 0.22
N TYR A 71 2.17 -8.13 1.10
CA TYR A 71 2.34 -7.98 2.54
C TYR A 71 3.26 -9.03 3.15
N THR A 72 3.20 -10.28 2.68
CA THR A 72 4.12 -11.33 3.13
C THR A 72 5.57 -10.98 2.80
N LYS A 73 5.83 -10.46 1.58
CA LYS A 73 7.16 -9.99 1.19
C LYS A 73 7.60 -8.74 1.94
N LEU A 74 6.67 -7.86 2.27
CA LEU A 74 6.93 -6.70 3.10
C LEU A 74 7.38 -7.14 4.51
N ASP A 75 6.64 -8.04 5.15
CA ASP A 75 6.97 -8.55 6.49
C ASP A 75 8.34 -9.24 6.50
N ASP A 76 8.62 -10.09 5.51
CA ASP A 76 9.93 -10.72 5.32
C ASP A 76 11.06 -9.67 5.22
N SER A 77 10.80 -8.55 4.54
CA SER A 77 11.79 -7.49 4.33
C SER A 77 12.04 -6.59 5.54
N LEU A 78 11.07 -6.52 6.46
CA LEU A 78 11.17 -5.74 7.69
C LEU A 78 11.87 -6.51 8.81
N ALA A 79 12.03 -7.83 8.67
CA ALA A 79 12.73 -8.65 9.62
C ALA A 79 14.22 -8.27 9.67
N SER A 80 14.66 -7.78 10.83
CA SER A 80 16.09 -7.54 11.10
C SER A 80 16.85 -8.87 11.06
N ARG A 81 18.04 -8.85 10.45
CA ARG A 81 19.00 -9.97 10.53
C ARG A 81 19.70 -10.05 11.89
N PHE A 82 19.55 -9.02 12.71
CA PHE A 82 20.13 -8.92 14.05
C PHE A 82 19.06 -9.11 15.10
N SER A 83 19.42 -9.85 16.15
CA SER A 83 18.61 -10.05 17.34
C SER A 83 19.11 -9.22 18.51
N ILE A 84 18.22 -8.91 19.46
CA ILE A 84 18.60 -8.29 20.72
C ILE A 84 19.54 -9.25 21.46
N GLY A 85 20.66 -8.72 21.98
CA GLY A 85 21.71 -9.51 22.64
C GLY A 85 22.81 -10.03 21.71
N SER A 86 22.71 -9.79 20.39
CA SER A 86 23.81 -10.06 19.48
C SER A 86 25.04 -9.22 19.84
N VAL A 87 26.16 -9.88 20.09
CA VAL A 87 27.47 -9.26 20.25
C VAL A 87 28.07 -9.05 18.87
N MET A 88 28.51 -7.84 18.57
CA MET A 88 29.13 -7.46 17.31
C MET A 88 30.31 -6.53 17.59
N GLU A 89 31.39 -6.69 16.84
CA GLU A 89 32.51 -5.76 16.86
C GLU A 89 32.13 -4.50 16.08
N VAL A 90 32.27 -3.34 16.72
CA VAL A 90 31.98 -2.04 16.10
C VAL A 90 33.18 -1.12 16.28
N VAL A 91 33.50 -0.33 15.27
CA VAL A 91 34.58 0.66 15.34
C VAL A 91 34.36 1.62 16.52
N ASP A 92 35.38 1.83 17.34
CA ASP A 92 35.30 2.80 18.44
C ASP A 92 35.18 4.21 17.87
N LYS A 93 34.05 4.88 18.15
CA LYS A 93 33.79 6.25 17.70
C LYS A 93 34.84 7.28 18.16
N ASN A 94 35.58 6.99 19.23
CA ASN A 94 36.64 7.84 19.77
C ASN A 94 38.04 7.45 19.27
N ARG A 95 38.17 6.30 18.61
CA ARG A 95 39.42 5.79 18.07
C ARG A 95 39.16 4.84 16.91
N ILE A 96 39.04 5.42 15.71
CA ILE A 96 38.65 4.71 14.48
C ILE A 96 39.59 3.55 14.06
N SER A 97 40.78 3.45 14.66
CA SER A 97 41.73 2.35 14.46
C SER A 97 41.50 1.14 15.39
N GLN A 98 40.48 1.17 16.24
CA GLN A 98 40.13 0.06 17.15
C GLN A 98 38.67 -0.36 16.95
N VAL A 99 38.42 -1.66 17.15
CA VAL A 99 37.07 -2.23 17.30
C VAL A 99 36.81 -2.55 18.77
N LYS A 100 35.54 -2.49 19.19
CA LYS A 100 35.05 -2.82 20.53
C LYS A 100 33.88 -3.78 20.48
#